data_AF-A0A5C9BQL4-F1
#
_entry.id   AF-A0A5C9BQL4-F1
#
_cell.length_a   1.000
_cell.length_b   1.000
_cell.length_c   1.000
_cell.angle_alpha   90.00
_cell.angle_beta   90.00
_cell.angle_gamma   90.00
#
_symmetry.space_group_name_H-M   'P 1'
#
loop_
_entity.id
_entity.type
_entity.pdbx_description
1 polymer ?
#
loop_
_entity_poly.entity_id
_entity_poly.type
_entity_poly.pdbx_seq_one_letter_code
_entity_poly.pdbx_strand_id
1 'polypeptide(L)'
;MSGKPTKDLISVTCAECGASFKVDARHAGKRGRCPVAECQAAATTFERAMERNYASAMKRPVDSPKRLPRAKKSKRSARSIAQRLWPLWSACGIGAALLIGVVLWGTGAVEPQRVEAAKADTYQQQIAPFVKKYCVECHGSDSSEGGIALHNFDSEKSVQKSRKVWEKVLPMLQIEAMPPVEDGRERPTHDEFLAVTSWLEDKLFNIDCKLERDPGRVTVRRLNRTEYNNT
;
A
#
# COMPACT_ATOMS: atom_id res chain seq x y z
N MET A 1 26.85 9.20 -45.10
CA MET A 1 27.08 10.24 -44.06
C MET A 1 26.99 9.58 -42.69
N SER A 2 28.10 9.09 -42.14
CA SER A 2 28.12 8.49 -40.79
C SER A 2 27.96 9.59 -39.75
N GLY A 3 26.77 9.73 -39.20
CA GLY A 3 26.52 10.60 -38.05
C GLY A 3 27.40 10.14 -36.88
N LYS A 4 28.29 11.01 -36.41
CA LYS A 4 29.04 10.75 -35.17
C LYS A 4 28.02 10.68 -34.02
N PRO A 5 28.02 9.64 -33.18
CA PRO A 5 27.15 9.60 -32.01
C PRO A 5 27.53 10.76 -31.09
N THR A 6 26.54 11.60 -30.76
CA THR A 6 26.64 12.59 -29.69
C THR A 6 27.01 11.84 -28.41
N LYS A 7 28.21 12.08 -27.88
CA LYS A 7 28.69 11.38 -26.69
C LYS A 7 27.90 11.89 -25.48
N ASP A 8 27.07 11.03 -24.90
CA ASP A 8 26.43 11.30 -23.61
C ASP A 8 27.52 11.41 -22.54
N LEU A 9 27.69 12.59 -21.96
CA LEU A 9 28.68 12.87 -20.92
C LEU A 9 27.99 12.93 -19.55
N ILE A 10 28.55 12.23 -18.56
CA ILE A 10 28.14 12.27 -17.16
C ILE A 10 29.18 13.09 -16.38
N SER A 11 28.72 13.97 -15.47
CA SER A 11 29.58 14.64 -14.50
C SER A 11 29.84 13.74 -13.30
N VAL A 12 31.11 13.53 -12.95
CA VAL A 12 31.52 12.76 -11.77
C VAL A 12 32.42 13.61 -10.90
N THR A 13 32.19 13.55 -9.59
CA THR A 13 32.98 14.23 -8.57
C THR A 13 33.84 13.22 -7.83
N CYS A 14 35.14 13.48 -7.70
CA CYS A 14 36.05 12.66 -6.93
C CYS A 14 35.77 12.80 -5.43
N ALA A 15 35.64 11.68 -4.71
CA ALA A 15 35.42 11.70 -3.26
C ALA A 15 36.63 12.18 -2.46
N GLU A 16 37.85 12.07 -3.02
CA GLU A 16 39.08 12.37 -2.29
C GLU A 16 39.57 13.81 -2.49
N CYS A 17 39.53 14.34 -3.72
CA CYS A 17 39.95 15.73 -4.01
C CYS A 17 38.80 16.69 -4.36
N GLY A 18 37.56 16.21 -4.45
CA GLY A 18 36.41 17.05 -4.80
C GLY A 18 36.39 17.56 -6.25
N ALA A 19 37.38 17.21 -7.09
CA ALA A 19 37.42 17.65 -8.47
C ALA A 19 36.27 17.03 -9.29
N SER A 20 35.64 17.85 -10.13
CA SER A 20 34.54 17.43 -11.00
C SER A 20 34.98 17.37 -12.47
N PHE A 21 34.74 16.23 -13.14
CA PHE A 21 35.12 16.02 -14.53
C PHE A 21 34.04 15.25 -15.30
N LYS A 22 34.07 15.34 -16.64
CA LYS A 22 33.07 14.72 -17.52
C LYS A 22 33.61 13.42 -18.12
N VAL A 23 32.82 12.34 -18.04
CA VAL A 23 33.15 11.01 -18.57
C VAL A 23 32.02 10.51 -19.47
N ASP A 24 32.35 9.75 -20.51
CA ASP A 24 31.36 9.10 -21.38
C ASP A 24 30.46 8.15 -20.58
N ALA A 25 29.14 8.21 -20.82
CA ALA A 25 28.13 7.47 -20.09
C ALA A 25 28.32 5.94 -20.10
N ARG A 26 29.06 5.41 -21.07
CA ARG A 26 29.44 3.98 -21.12
C ARG A 26 30.32 3.52 -19.95
N HIS A 27 30.86 4.44 -19.18
CA HIS A 27 31.67 4.16 -17.99
C HIS A 27 30.90 4.30 -16.67
N ALA A 28 29.59 4.60 -16.71
CA ALA A 28 28.74 4.59 -15.53
C ALA A 28 28.83 3.24 -14.80
N GLY A 29 29.01 3.26 -13.48
CA GLY A 29 29.15 2.08 -12.62
C GLY A 29 30.52 1.40 -12.68
N LYS A 30 31.46 1.85 -13.52
CA LYS A 30 32.85 1.37 -13.50
C LYS A 30 33.67 2.16 -12.47
N ARG A 31 34.79 1.56 -12.01
CA ARG A 31 35.79 2.24 -11.18
C ARG A 31 36.91 2.78 -12.05
N GLY A 32 37.38 4.00 -11.78
CA GLY A 32 38.51 4.59 -12.48
C GLY A 32 39.34 5.52 -11.60
N ARG A 33 40.52 5.91 -12.11
CA ARG A 33 41.42 6.87 -11.47
C ARG A 33 40.97 8.31 -11.76
N CYS A 34 41.16 9.18 -10.77
CA CYS A 34 40.96 10.61 -10.96
C CYS A 34 42.03 11.17 -11.93
N PRO A 35 41.67 12.03 -12.90
CA PRO A 35 42.63 12.63 -13.84
C PRO A 35 43.48 13.75 -13.22
N VAL A 36 43.20 14.17 -11.99
CA VAL A 36 43.99 15.19 -11.28
C VAL A 36 45.33 14.59 -10.86
N ALA A 37 46.44 15.16 -11.35
CA ALA A 37 47.78 14.62 -11.19
C ALA A 37 48.20 14.41 -9.73
N GLU A 38 47.67 15.23 -8.81
CA GLU A 38 47.95 15.20 -7.38
C GLU A 38 47.08 14.19 -6.61
N CYS A 39 45.99 13.71 -7.21
CA CYS A 39 44.99 12.85 -6.57
C CYS A 39 44.84 11.52 -7.34
N GLN A 40 45.94 10.87 -7.71
CA GLN A 40 45.95 9.61 -8.47
C GLN A 40 45.40 8.39 -7.70
N ALA A 41 44.44 8.61 -6.82
CA ALA A 41 43.79 7.60 -6.01
C ALA A 41 43.01 6.60 -6.87
N ALA A 42 43.11 5.34 -6.45
CA ALA A 42 42.52 4.21 -7.13
C ALA A 42 41.15 3.89 -6.54
N ALA A 43 40.11 4.64 -6.96
CA ALA A 43 38.72 4.19 -7.15
C ALA A 43 37.71 5.31 -6.91
N THR A 44 37.50 6.19 -7.90
CA THR A 44 36.22 6.88 -8.00
C THR A 44 35.22 5.94 -8.68
N THR A 45 34.10 5.66 -8.02
CA THR A 45 32.95 5.01 -8.68
C THR A 45 32.24 6.05 -9.52
N PHE A 46 32.11 5.78 -10.82
CA PHE A 46 31.38 6.65 -11.73
C PHE A 46 29.87 6.46 -11.54
N GLU A 47 29.31 6.96 -10.43
CA GLU A 47 27.87 6.96 -10.20
C GLU A 47 27.21 7.91 -11.21
N ARG A 48 26.24 7.42 -11.98
CA ARG A 48 25.48 8.29 -12.89
C ARG A 48 24.69 9.26 -12.01
N ALA A 49 24.92 10.56 -12.18
CA ALA A 49 24.07 11.58 -11.57
C ALA A 49 22.61 11.22 -11.86
N MET A 50 21.85 10.83 -10.82
CA MET A 50 20.43 10.54 -10.93
C MET A 50 19.67 11.86 -11.07
N GLU A 51 19.92 12.59 -12.16
CA GLU A 51 19.11 13.74 -12.51
C GLU A 51 17.74 13.26 -13.00
N ARG A 52 16.76 13.39 -12.11
CA ARG A 52 15.39 13.87 -12.38
C ARG A 52 14.71 13.30 -13.64
N ASN A 53 14.68 11.98 -13.79
CA ASN A 53 13.80 11.33 -14.77
C ASN A 53 12.87 10.31 -14.10
N TYR A 54 12.15 10.76 -13.08
CA TYR A 54 11.02 10.01 -12.50
C TYR A 54 9.98 9.65 -13.59
N ALA A 55 9.86 10.49 -14.64
CA ALA A 55 9.02 10.24 -15.81
C ALA A 55 9.47 9.04 -16.67
N SER A 56 10.77 8.72 -16.71
CA SER A 56 11.28 7.57 -17.46
C SER A 56 11.30 6.29 -16.64
N ALA A 57 11.28 6.39 -15.30
CA ALA A 57 11.11 5.25 -14.39
C ALA A 57 9.69 4.67 -14.47
N MET A 58 8.67 5.53 -14.61
CA MET A 58 7.27 5.10 -14.77
C MET A 58 6.93 4.50 -16.15
N LYS A 59 7.80 4.67 -17.16
CA LYS A 59 7.61 4.09 -18.51
C LYS A 59 8.25 2.71 -18.69
N ARG A 60 8.90 2.15 -17.67
CA ARG A 60 9.34 0.77 -17.74
C ARG A 60 8.11 -0.14 -17.69
N PRO A 61 7.90 -1.05 -18.65
CA PRO A 61 6.90 -2.10 -18.47
C PRO A 61 7.25 -2.83 -17.17
N VAL A 62 6.24 -3.05 -16.32
CA VAL A 62 6.38 -3.88 -15.13
C VAL A 62 6.73 -5.27 -15.65
N ASP A 63 8.03 -5.60 -15.64
CA ASP A 63 8.47 -6.96 -15.89
C ASP A 63 7.71 -7.85 -14.91
N SER A 64 6.99 -8.81 -15.46
CA SER A 64 6.15 -9.74 -14.68
C SER A 64 6.98 -10.27 -13.51
N PRO A 65 6.45 -10.26 -12.27
CA PRO A 65 7.19 -10.76 -11.14
C PRO A 65 7.64 -12.18 -11.45
N LYS A 66 8.96 -12.38 -11.53
CA LYS A 66 9.53 -13.72 -11.69
C LYS A 66 8.91 -14.57 -10.60
N ARG A 67 8.16 -15.60 -11.03
CA ARG A 67 7.46 -16.56 -10.18
C ARG A 67 8.44 -17.01 -9.09
N LEU A 68 8.25 -16.52 -7.86
CA LEU A 68 9.05 -16.98 -6.74
C LEU A 68 8.87 -18.49 -6.66
N PRO A 69 9.95 -19.28 -6.52
CA PRO A 69 9.82 -20.72 -6.38
C PRO A 69 8.93 -21.01 -5.18
N ARG A 70 7.86 -21.77 -5.41
CA ARG A 70 6.87 -22.15 -4.41
C ARG A 70 7.62 -22.81 -3.24
N ALA A 71 7.65 -22.15 -2.09
CA ALA A 71 8.27 -22.68 -0.89
C ALA A 71 7.68 -24.07 -0.61
N LYS A 72 8.49 -25.11 -0.77
CA LYS A 72 8.12 -26.46 -0.36
C LYS A 72 7.89 -26.41 1.14
N LYS A 73 6.64 -26.54 1.59
CA LYS A 73 6.30 -26.72 3.01
C LYS A 73 7.04 -27.96 3.49
N SER A 74 8.19 -27.77 4.13
CA SER A 74 8.87 -28.85 4.83
C SER A 74 7.95 -29.24 5.98
N LYS A 75 7.33 -30.42 5.89
CA LYS A 75 6.63 -31.02 7.02
C LYS A 75 7.69 -31.40 8.04
N ARG A 76 8.19 -30.42 8.81
CA ARG A 76 8.89 -30.72 10.05
C ARG A 76 7.83 -31.28 10.98
N SER A 77 7.78 -32.60 11.04
CA SER A 77 7.03 -33.35 12.05
C SER A 77 7.56 -32.94 13.40
N ALA A 78 7.00 -31.88 13.97
CA ALA A 78 7.15 -31.53 15.36
C ALA A 78 6.34 -32.54 16.18
N ARG A 79 6.85 -33.78 16.26
CA ARG A 79 6.45 -34.68 17.33
C ARG A 79 6.97 -34.06 18.61
N SER A 80 6.11 -33.32 19.30
CA SER A 80 6.41 -32.73 20.59
C SER A 80 6.89 -33.81 21.55
N ILE A 81 7.93 -33.50 22.32
CA ILE A 81 8.53 -34.34 23.37
C ILE A 81 7.48 -34.80 24.41
N ALA A 82 6.30 -34.18 24.46
CA ALA A 82 5.14 -34.59 25.27
C ALA A 82 4.48 -35.93 24.88
N GLN A 83 4.85 -36.57 23.77
CA GLN A 83 4.25 -37.85 23.34
C GLN A 83 5.02 -39.11 23.78
N ARG A 84 6.01 -38.98 24.68
CA ARG A 84 6.82 -40.11 25.16
C ARG A 84 6.58 -40.54 26.62
N LEU A 85 5.62 -39.94 27.34
CA LEU A 85 5.31 -40.27 28.74
C LEU A 85 3.82 -40.58 28.99
N TRP A 86 3.12 -41.07 27.95
CA TRP A 86 1.68 -41.38 27.98
C TRP A 86 1.31 -42.80 28.45
N PRO A 87 2.00 -43.45 29.41
CA PRO A 87 1.26 -44.49 30.13
C PRO A 87 1.53 -44.53 31.62
N LEU A 88 1.39 -43.41 32.36
CA LEU A 88 1.38 -43.46 33.83
C LEU A 88 0.31 -42.62 34.54
N TRP A 89 -0.54 -41.85 33.84
CA TRP A 89 -1.61 -41.04 34.46
C TRP A 89 -3.03 -41.58 34.18
N SER A 90 -3.17 -42.87 33.89
CA SER A 90 -4.47 -43.48 33.54
C SER A 90 -5.32 -43.99 34.72
N ALA A 91 -5.04 -43.63 35.98
CA ALA A 91 -5.71 -44.31 37.10
C ALA A 91 -6.50 -43.44 38.11
N CYS A 92 -6.48 -42.10 38.08
CA CYS A 92 -7.23 -41.32 39.10
C CYS A 92 -7.92 -40.02 38.65
N GLY A 93 -7.78 -39.57 37.40
CA GLY A 93 -8.22 -38.22 37.00
C GLY A 93 -9.57 -38.09 36.31
N ILE A 94 -10.33 -39.17 36.10
CA ILE A 94 -11.51 -39.15 35.21
C ILE A 94 -12.78 -38.64 35.94
N GLY A 95 -12.83 -38.69 37.28
CA GLY A 95 -14.02 -38.29 38.05
C GLY A 95 -14.27 -36.78 38.14
N ALA A 96 -13.21 -35.95 38.15
CA ALA A 96 -13.35 -34.52 38.42
C ALA A 96 -13.56 -33.64 37.17
N ALA A 97 -13.12 -34.11 35.99
CA ALA A 97 -13.23 -33.32 34.75
C ALA A 97 -14.64 -33.34 34.13
N LEU A 98 -15.46 -34.35 34.44
CA LEU A 98 -16.83 -34.45 33.91
C LEU A 98 -17.82 -33.50 34.60
N LEU A 99 -17.57 -33.06 35.83
CA LEU A 99 -18.45 -32.10 36.52
C LEU A 99 -18.21 -30.64 36.08
N ILE A 100 -17.00 -30.29 35.63
CA ILE A 100 -16.72 -28.95 35.10
C ILE A 100 -17.24 -28.80 33.65
N GLY A 101 -17.26 -29.90 32.88
CA GLY A 101 -17.81 -29.90 31.52
C GLY A 101 -19.33 -29.71 31.45
N VAL A 102 -20.09 -30.19 32.45
CA VAL A 102 -21.56 -30.03 32.49
C VAL A 102 -21.98 -28.62 32.95
N VAL A 103 -21.19 -27.97 33.82
CA VAL A 103 -21.48 -26.60 34.27
C VAL A 103 -21.18 -25.56 33.17
N LEU A 104 -20.23 -25.81 32.28
CA LEU A 104 -19.86 -24.92 31.16
C LEU A 104 -20.67 -25.12 29.87
N TRP A 105 -21.55 -26.12 29.80
CA TRP A 105 -22.56 -26.25 28.72
C TRP A 105 -23.98 -25.86 29.16
N GLY A 106 -24.21 -25.61 30.46
CA GLY A 106 -25.53 -25.25 31.01
C GLY A 106 -25.86 -23.75 31.02
N THR A 107 -24.91 -22.86 30.71
CA THR A 107 -25.16 -21.42 30.60
C THR A 107 -24.95 -20.98 29.15
N GLY A 108 -26.05 -20.92 28.39
CA GLY A 108 -26.06 -20.45 27.00
C GLY A 108 -25.75 -18.96 26.87
N ALA A 109 -24.50 -18.55 27.07
CA ALA A 109 -24.08 -17.15 26.94
C ALA A 109 -22.61 -16.97 26.53
N VAL A 110 -22.11 -17.77 25.59
CA VAL A 110 -20.98 -17.34 24.75
C VAL A 110 -21.38 -17.50 23.30
N GLU A 111 -22.29 -16.62 22.87
CA GLU A 111 -22.50 -16.32 21.46
C GLU A 111 -21.16 -15.74 20.95
N PRO A 112 -20.47 -16.35 19.97
CA PRO A 112 -19.39 -15.67 19.31
C PRO A 112 -20.00 -14.43 18.65
N GLN A 113 -19.70 -13.24 19.17
CA GLN A 113 -20.05 -11.99 18.52
C GLN A 113 -19.44 -12.03 17.12
N ARG A 114 -20.25 -12.43 16.13
CA ARG A 114 -20.04 -12.02 14.76
C ARG A 114 -20.07 -10.51 14.82
N VAL A 115 -18.93 -9.88 14.59
CA VAL A 115 -18.87 -8.47 14.24
C VAL A 115 -19.75 -8.33 13.00
N GLU A 116 -21.01 -7.93 13.21
CA GLU A 116 -21.89 -7.50 12.14
C GLU A 116 -21.11 -6.44 11.36
N ALA A 117 -21.10 -6.57 10.03
CA ALA A 117 -20.56 -5.58 9.13
C ALA A 117 -20.98 -4.19 9.60
N ALA A 118 -19.99 -3.30 9.78
CA ALA A 118 -20.18 -1.93 10.24
C ALA A 118 -21.38 -1.31 9.52
N LYS A 119 -22.38 -1.00 10.35
CA LYS A 119 -23.73 -0.57 9.98
C LYS A 119 -23.66 0.74 9.20
N ALA A 120 -24.66 0.97 8.35
CA ALA A 120 -24.84 2.15 7.49
C ALA A 120 -24.83 3.52 8.21
N ASP A 121 -24.58 3.55 9.52
CA ASP A 121 -24.60 4.73 10.38
C ASP A 121 -23.22 5.40 10.57
N THR A 122 -22.10 4.72 10.24
CA THR A 122 -20.76 5.30 10.40
C THR A 122 -20.60 6.62 9.62
N TYR A 123 -21.20 6.69 8.43
CA TYR A 123 -21.15 7.90 7.63
C TYR A 123 -21.84 9.08 8.32
N GLN A 124 -23.07 8.90 8.80
CA GLN A 124 -23.84 9.97 9.42
C GLN A 124 -23.28 10.38 10.79
N GLN A 125 -22.71 9.42 11.54
CA GLN A 125 -22.22 9.66 12.89
C GLN A 125 -20.81 10.26 12.94
N GLN A 126 -19.95 9.91 11.99
CA GLN A 126 -18.52 10.26 12.06
C GLN A 126 -18.06 11.08 10.85
N ILE A 127 -18.43 10.67 9.63
CA ILE A 127 -17.87 11.26 8.41
C ILE A 127 -18.57 12.57 8.04
N ALA A 128 -19.90 12.59 8.02
CA ALA A 128 -20.69 13.78 7.72
C ALA A 128 -20.38 14.97 8.67
N PRO A 129 -20.34 14.79 10.01
CA PRO A 129 -19.98 15.88 10.92
C PRO A 129 -18.53 16.34 10.74
N PHE A 130 -17.60 15.42 10.46
CA PHE A 130 -16.21 15.77 10.17
C PHE A 130 -16.09 16.65 8.92
N VAL A 131 -16.72 16.24 7.81
CA VAL A 131 -16.69 17.00 6.55
C VAL A 131 -17.33 18.37 6.74
N LYS A 132 -18.44 18.45 7.47
CA LYS A 132 -19.12 19.71 7.77
C LYS A 132 -18.27 20.65 8.63
N LYS A 133 -17.56 20.12 9.64
CA LYS A 133 -16.75 20.92 10.57
C LYS A 133 -15.45 21.42 9.93
N TYR A 134 -14.75 20.57 9.17
CA TYR A 134 -13.37 20.86 8.74
C TYR A 134 -13.22 21.12 7.24
N CYS A 135 -14.21 20.80 6.40
CA CYS A 135 -14.05 20.84 4.94
C CYS A 135 -14.97 21.84 4.23
N VAL A 136 -16.24 21.94 4.65
CA VAL A 136 -17.28 22.72 3.93
C VAL A 136 -17.02 24.23 3.94
N GLU A 137 -16.24 24.76 4.86
CA GLU A 137 -15.96 26.20 4.89
C GLU A 137 -15.09 26.68 3.71
N CYS A 138 -14.17 25.85 3.20
CA CYS A 138 -13.32 26.15 2.03
C CYS A 138 -13.68 25.39 0.76
N HIS A 139 -14.39 24.27 0.92
CA HIS A 139 -14.91 23.44 -0.17
C HIS A 139 -16.44 23.42 -0.14
N GLY A 140 -17.07 24.54 0.20
CA GLY A 140 -18.52 24.72 0.29
C GLY A 140 -19.20 24.96 -1.05
N SER A 141 -20.38 25.58 -0.99
CA SER A 141 -21.06 26.14 -2.17
C SER A 141 -20.44 27.46 -2.61
N ASP A 142 -20.01 28.26 -1.62
CA ASP A 142 -19.59 29.64 -1.81
C ASP A 142 -18.06 29.76 -1.98
N SER A 143 -17.33 28.74 -1.51
CA SER A 143 -15.88 28.58 -1.66
C SER A 143 -15.59 27.20 -2.25
N SER A 144 -14.79 27.13 -3.31
CA SER A 144 -14.40 25.86 -3.93
C SER A 144 -12.91 25.85 -4.21
N GLU A 145 -12.13 25.93 -3.12
CA GLU A 145 -10.67 25.92 -3.21
C GLU A 145 -10.19 24.65 -3.90
N GLY A 146 -9.16 24.79 -4.75
CA GLY A 146 -8.66 23.68 -5.56
C GLY A 146 -9.68 23.06 -6.54
N GLY A 147 -10.81 23.73 -6.79
CA GLY A 147 -11.87 23.23 -7.66
C GLY A 147 -12.63 22.02 -7.09
N ILE A 148 -12.62 21.86 -5.76
CA ILE A 148 -13.32 20.79 -5.05
C ILE A 148 -14.47 21.38 -4.24
N ALA A 149 -15.66 20.81 -4.40
CA ALA A 149 -16.85 21.16 -3.63
C ALA A 149 -17.35 19.90 -2.91
N LEU A 150 -17.42 19.97 -1.57
CA LEU A 150 -17.77 18.87 -0.67
C LEU A 150 -19.15 19.02 -0.01
N HIS A 151 -19.89 20.10 -0.31
CA HIS A 151 -21.21 20.37 0.28
C HIS A 151 -22.33 19.42 -0.20
N ASN A 152 -22.15 18.72 -1.32
CA ASN A 152 -23.17 17.84 -1.92
C ASN A 152 -23.06 16.37 -1.50
N PHE A 153 -22.28 16.07 -0.46
CA PHE A 153 -22.07 14.72 0.01
C PHE A 153 -22.89 14.48 1.27
N ASP A 154 -24.09 13.90 1.09
CA ASP A 154 -25.05 13.62 2.16
C ASP A 154 -25.15 12.12 2.53
N SER A 155 -24.48 11.25 1.76
CA SER A 155 -24.54 9.80 2.00
C SER A 155 -23.31 9.05 1.50
N GLU A 156 -23.08 7.84 2.02
CA GLU A 156 -22.05 6.94 1.50
C GLU A 156 -22.18 6.69 -0.01
N LYS A 157 -23.42 6.59 -0.53
CA LYS A 157 -23.66 6.43 -1.97
C LYS A 157 -23.17 7.63 -2.78
N SER A 158 -23.29 8.84 -2.25
CA SER A 158 -22.78 10.07 -2.90
C SER A 158 -21.25 10.08 -2.97
N VAL A 159 -20.58 9.58 -1.93
CA VAL A 159 -19.12 9.40 -1.89
C VAL A 159 -18.68 8.40 -2.96
N GLN A 160 -19.34 7.24 -3.04
CA GLN A 160 -19.04 6.22 -4.05
C GLN A 160 -19.29 6.72 -5.48
N LYS A 161 -20.38 7.48 -5.72
CA LYS A 161 -20.69 8.06 -7.04
C LYS A 161 -19.62 9.06 -7.49
N SER A 162 -19.08 9.83 -6.56
CA SER A 162 -18.03 10.84 -6.83
C SER A 162 -16.64 10.38 -6.40
N ARG A 163 -16.36 9.07 -6.55
CA ARG A 163 -15.09 8.44 -6.19
C ARG A 163 -13.85 9.22 -6.62
N LYS A 164 -13.83 9.78 -7.83
CA LYS A 164 -12.68 10.53 -8.37
C LYS A 164 -12.32 11.78 -7.54
N VAL A 165 -13.30 12.40 -6.89
CA VAL A 165 -13.06 13.56 -6.01
C VAL A 165 -12.42 13.07 -4.73
N TRP A 166 -13.01 12.06 -4.11
CA TRP A 166 -12.54 11.49 -2.85
C TRP A 166 -11.16 10.81 -2.96
N GLU A 167 -10.79 10.27 -4.12
CA GLU A 167 -9.43 9.79 -4.42
C GLU A 167 -8.38 10.92 -4.38
N LYS A 168 -8.77 12.19 -4.58
CA LYS A 168 -7.89 13.36 -4.41
C LYS A 168 -7.88 13.86 -2.97
N VAL A 169 -9.00 13.74 -2.26
CA VAL A 169 -9.12 14.19 -0.86
C VAL A 169 -8.36 13.28 0.08
N LEU A 170 -8.46 11.96 -0.11
CA LEU A 170 -7.80 10.97 0.75
C LEU A 170 -6.30 11.23 0.98
N PRO A 171 -5.45 11.42 -0.05
CA PRO A 171 -4.03 11.66 0.17
C PRO A 171 -3.75 12.95 0.93
N MET A 172 -4.59 13.98 0.79
CA MET A 172 -4.45 15.25 1.53
C MET A 172 -4.76 15.07 3.02
N LEU A 173 -5.71 14.19 3.36
CA LEU A 173 -6.00 13.81 4.74
C LEU A 173 -4.93 12.89 5.33
N GLN A 174 -4.39 11.95 4.54
CA GLN A 174 -3.33 11.03 4.99
C GLN A 174 -2.03 11.75 5.37
N ILE A 175 -1.69 12.84 4.65
CA ILE A 175 -0.52 13.67 4.98
C ILE A 175 -0.86 14.80 5.96
N GLU A 176 -2.10 14.86 6.45
CA GLU A 176 -2.62 15.90 7.34
C GLU A 176 -2.41 17.33 6.81
N ALA A 177 -2.34 17.51 5.48
CA ALA A 177 -2.15 18.82 4.87
C ALA A 177 -3.39 19.71 4.98
N MET A 178 -4.57 19.09 5.07
CA MET A 178 -5.86 19.77 5.21
C MET A 178 -6.45 19.50 6.60
N PRO A 179 -6.97 20.51 7.32
CA PRO A 179 -7.01 21.94 6.98
C PRO A 179 -5.65 22.64 7.10
N PRO A 180 -5.27 23.60 6.23
CA PRO A 180 -3.94 24.18 6.24
C PRO A 180 -3.68 24.99 7.52
N VAL A 181 -2.46 24.91 8.03
CA VAL A 181 -2.07 25.55 9.32
C VAL A 181 -2.11 27.08 9.27
N GLU A 182 -1.96 27.65 8.08
CA GLU A 182 -1.92 29.10 7.85
C GLU A 182 -3.29 29.78 8.05
N ASP A 183 -4.38 29.02 7.96
CA ASP A 183 -5.74 29.54 8.17
C ASP A 183 -6.10 29.68 9.66
N GLY A 184 -5.25 29.20 10.58
CA GLY A 184 -5.45 29.35 12.03
C GLY A 184 -6.69 28.62 12.59
N ARG A 185 -7.26 27.66 11.85
CA ARG A 185 -8.48 26.93 12.23
C ARG A 185 -8.19 25.72 13.11
N GLU A 186 -9.23 25.27 13.81
CA GLU A 186 -9.20 24.04 14.60
C GLU A 186 -8.88 22.86 13.69
N ARG A 187 -7.78 22.16 13.99
CA ARG A 187 -7.36 20.98 13.25
C ARG A 187 -7.90 19.72 13.93
N PRO A 188 -8.32 18.71 13.16
CA PRO A 188 -8.67 17.42 13.71
C PRO A 188 -7.48 16.81 14.48
N THR A 189 -7.82 15.98 15.45
CA THR A 189 -6.85 15.11 16.12
C THR A 189 -6.37 14.01 15.16
N HIS A 190 -5.20 13.43 15.45
CA HIS A 190 -4.66 12.33 14.64
C HIS A 190 -5.63 11.13 14.56
N ASP A 191 -6.33 10.84 15.66
CA ASP A 191 -7.31 9.75 15.72
C ASP A 191 -8.52 10.01 14.81
N GLU A 192 -8.98 11.25 14.72
CA GLU A 192 -10.05 11.64 13.77
C GLU A 192 -9.59 11.51 12.32
N PHE A 193 -8.35 11.92 11.99
CA PHE A 193 -7.79 11.70 10.66
C PHE A 193 -7.74 10.21 10.32
N LEU A 194 -7.26 9.38 11.24
CA LEU A 194 -7.14 7.93 11.03
C LEU A 194 -8.52 7.28 10.84
N ALA A 195 -9.53 7.68 11.63
CA ALA A 195 -10.88 7.17 11.50
C ALA A 195 -11.50 7.49 10.13
N VAL A 196 -11.34 8.73 9.66
CA VAL A 196 -11.90 9.16 8.36
C VAL A 196 -11.14 8.56 7.19
N THR A 197 -9.81 8.54 7.24
CA THR A 197 -8.97 7.98 6.16
C THR A 197 -9.17 6.47 6.02
N SER A 198 -9.22 5.72 7.11
CA SER A 198 -9.49 4.27 7.07
C SER A 198 -10.88 3.96 6.52
N TRP A 199 -11.90 4.74 6.89
CA TRP A 199 -13.24 4.60 6.33
C TRP A 199 -13.26 4.91 4.83
N LEU A 200 -12.60 6.00 4.39
CA LEU A 200 -12.50 6.35 2.98
C LEU A 200 -11.76 5.28 2.19
N GLU A 201 -10.66 4.73 2.71
CA GLU A 201 -9.92 3.65 2.07
C GLU A 201 -10.78 2.41 1.87
N ASP A 202 -11.53 2.00 2.90
CA ASP A 202 -12.48 0.89 2.81
C ASP A 202 -13.54 1.18 1.74
N LYS A 203 -14.20 2.34 1.77
CA LYS A 203 -15.29 2.62 0.82
C LYS A 203 -14.82 2.84 -0.61
N LEU A 204 -13.60 3.35 -0.81
CA LEU A 204 -13.07 3.62 -2.15
C LEU A 204 -12.41 2.35 -2.73
N PHE A 205 -11.64 1.60 -1.95
CA PHE A 205 -10.79 0.53 -2.48
C PHE A 205 -11.21 -0.88 -2.08
N ASN A 206 -12.09 -1.04 -1.08
CA ASN A 206 -12.61 -2.36 -0.78
C ASN A 206 -13.55 -2.81 -1.90
N ILE A 207 -13.15 -3.91 -2.53
CA ILE A 207 -13.91 -4.54 -3.59
C ILE A 207 -14.57 -5.77 -2.98
N ASP A 208 -15.90 -5.77 -2.92
CA ASP A 208 -16.61 -6.98 -2.54
C ASP A 208 -16.49 -8.02 -3.66
N CYS A 209 -15.69 -9.06 -3.40
CA CYS A 209 -15.48 -10.19 -4.28
C CYS A 209 -16.68 -11.16 -4.30
N LYS A 210 -17.66 -10.99 -3.41
CA LYS A 210 -18.88 -11.81 -3.32
C LYS A 210 -20.03 -11.23 -4.14
N LEU A 211 -19.98 -9.94 -4.48
CA LEU A 211 -20.93 -9.35 -5.44
C LEU A 211 -20.77 -10.06 -6.79
N GLU A 212 -21.89 -10.43 -7.39
CA GLU A 212 -21.93 -11.05 -8.71
C GLU A 212 -21.35 -10.07 -9.73
N ARG A 213 -20.12 -10.34 -10.17
CA ARG A 213 -19.42 -9.54 -11.16
C ARG A 213 -19.85 -10.04 -12.52
N ASP A 214 -20.73 -9.32 -13.20
CA ASP A 214 -20.98 -9.53 -14.61
C ASP A 214 -19.94 -8.71 -15.41
N PRO A 215 -18.86 -9.32 -15.94
CA PRO A 215 -17.93 -8.61 -16.84
C PRO A 215 -18.59 -8.26 -18.19
N GLY A 216 -19.88 -8.54 -18.35
CA GLY A 216 -20.62 -8.43 -19.59
C GLY A 216 -20.27 -9.56 -20.56
N ARG A 217 -20.64 -9.38 -21.82
CA ARG A 217 -20.26 -10.31 -22.90
C ARG A 217 -18.76 -10.23 -23.15
N VAL A 218 -18.00 -11.13 -22.52
CA VAL A 218 -16.56 -11.26 -22.77
C VAL A 218 -16.36 -11.97 -24.12
N THR A 219 -15.93 -11.23 -25.14
CA THR A 219 -15.44 -11.87 -26.37
C THR A 219 -14.18 -12.65 -26.04
N VAL A 220 -14.07 -13.89 -26.53
CA VAL A 220 -12.88 -14.74 -26.27
C VAL A 220 -11.61 -13.97 -26.63
N ARG A 221 -10.74 -13.74 -25.65
CA ARG A 221 -9.42 -13.16 -25.93
C ARG A 221 -8.64 -14.13 -26.81
N ARG A 222 -7.82 -13.62 -27.73
CA ARG A 222 -6.94 -14.46 -28.54
C ARG A 222 -6.02 -15.25 -27.61
N LEU A 223 -6.11 -16.58 -27.65
CA LEU A 223 -5.22 -17.46 -26.90
C LEU A 223 -3.78 -17.26 -27.39
N ASN A 224 -2.84 -17.23 -26.45
CA ASN A 224 -1.43 -17.27 -26.84
C ASN A 224 -1.05 -18.69 -27.33
N ARG A 225 0.10 -18.83 -28.00
CA ARG A 225 0.53 -20.10 -28.59
C ARG A 225 0.64 -21.25 -27.57
N THR A 226 1.06 -20.94 -26.34
CA THR A 226 1.14 -21.94 -25.26
C THR A 226 -0.24 -22.34 -24.76
N GLU A 227 -1.17 -21.40 -24.62
CA GLU A 227 -2.55 -21.68 -24.21
C GLU A 227 -3.28 -22.54 -25.26
N TYR A 228 -3.08 -22.27 -26.56
CA TYR A 228 -3.65 -23.08 -27.65
C TYR A 228 -3.09 -24.50 -27.71
N ASN A 229 -1.83 -24.70 -27.33
CA ASN A 229 -1.21 -26.01 -27.31
C ASN A 229 -1.59 -26.85 -26.06
N ASN A 230 -2.30 -26.27 -25.08
CA ASN A 230 -2.73 -26.93 -23.84
C ASN A 230 -4.27 -27.03 -23.73
N THR A 231 -4.99 -26.81 -24.83
CA THR A 231 -6.42 -27.12 -24.98
C THR A 231 -6.60 -28.43 -25.72
#